data_AF-A0A944LJ64-F1
#
_entry.id   AF-A0A944LJ64-F1
#
_cell.length_a   1.000
_cell.length_b   1.000
_cell.length_c   1.000
_cell.angle_alpha   90.00
_cell.angle_beta   90.00
_cell.angle_gamma   90.00
#
_symmetry.space_group_name_H-M   'P 1'
#
loop_
_entity.id
_entity.type
_entity.pdbx_description
1 polymer ?
#
loop_
_entity_poly.entity_id
_entity_poly.type
_entity_poly.pdbx_seq_one_letter_code
_entity_poly.pdbx_strand_id
1 'polypeptide(L)'
;MAIMLAGGGEHVHLSFRDPFAFLLHSNVDRLFARWQTEPGKGWRLDPAQVYGSETNSTAINANLQPWAGTPPPITRPWAHPENEQRAKNSRDATVVTPHLYEGNRCGVPPGFSRVG
;
A
#
# COMPACT_ATOMS: atom_id res chain seq x y z
N MET A 1 -5.11 -26.51 12.36
CA MET A 1 -3.73 -26.72 12.84
C MET A 1 -3.36 -25.48 13.64
N ALA A 2 -3.23 -25.61 14.96
CA ALA A 2 -3.71 -24.62 15.93
C ALA A 2 -2.61 -23.95 16.78
N ILE A 3 -3.01 -22.84 17.44
CA ILE A 3 -2.43 -22.18 18.63
C ILE A 3 -1.27 -21.21 18.31
N MET A 4 -1.35 -19.90 18.58
CA MET A 4 -1.67 -19.27 19.86
C MET A 4 -2.77 -18.20 19.83
N LEU A 5 -3.54 -18.22 20.91
CA LEU A 5 -4.60 -17.32 21.31
C LEU A 5 -4.00 -16.01 21.87
N ALA A 6 -4.49 -14.88 21.39
CA ALA A 6 -4.55 -13.65 22.17
C ALA A 6 -5.89 -12.98 21.88
N GLY A 7 -6.81 -13.08 22.85
CA GLY A 7 -7.78 -12.07 23.23
C GLY A 7 -8.75 -11.55 22.17
N GLY A 8 -10.04 -11.73 22.43
CA GLY A 8 -11.08 -10.98 21.73
C GLY A 8 -10.89 -9.46 21.83
N GLY A 9 -11.48 -8.76 20.86
CA GLY A 9 -11.99 -7.38 21.01
C GLY A 9 -11.01 -6.21 21.15
N GLU A 10 -9.90 -6.32 21.88
CA GLU A 10 -9.37 -5.14 22.61
C GLU A 10 -7.92 -4.73 22.24
N HIS A 11 -7.27 -5.33 21.23
CA HIS A 11 -5.80 -5.26 21.09
C HIS A 11 -5.23 -4.72 19.76
N VAL A 12 -6.03 -4.10 18.89
CA VAL A 12 -5.55 -3.48 17.63
C VAL A 12 -4.45 -2.45 17.85
N HIS A 13 -4.46 -1.77 19.01
CA HIS A 13 -3.45 -0.75 19.36
C HIS A 13 -2.06 -1.33 19.66
N LEU A 14 -1.94 -2.65 19.83
CA LEU A 14 -0.68 -3.30 20.20
C LEU A 14 -0.13 -4.20 19.09
N SER A 15 -0.91 -4.50 18.05
CA SER A 15 -0.52 -5.45 16.99
C SER A 15 0.80 -5.09 16.32
N PHE A 16 1.07 -3.80 16.12
CA PHE A 16 2.32 -3.32 15.49
C PHE A 16 3.51 -3.21 16.45
N ARG A 17 3.37 -3.65 17.71
CA ARG A 17 4.51 -3.80 18.64
C ARG A 17 5.23 -5.13 18.48
N ASP A 18 4.55 -6.16 17.96
CA ASP A 18 5.17 -7.44 17.63
C ASP A 18 5.80 -7.36 16.23
N PRO A 19 7.12 -7.58 16.07
CA PRO A 19 7.76 -7.56 14.76
C PRO A 19 7.18 -8.58 13.77
N PHE A 20 6.56 -9.66 14.23
CA PHE A 20 5.88 -10.63 13.37
C PHE A 20 4.75 -9.99 12.52
N ALA A 21 4.13 -8.91 13.01
CA ALA A 21 3.10 -8.19 12.27
C ALA A 21 3.59 -7.68 10.91
N PHE A 22 4.87 -7.30 10.79
CA PHE A 22 5.47 -6.86 9.52
C PHE A 22 5.69 -8.02 8.55
N LEU A 23 6.04 -9.22 9.03
CA LEU A 23 6.15 -10.41 8.19
C LEU A 23 4.77 -10.85 7.68
N LEU A 24 3.76 -10.81 8.56
CA LEU A 24 2.38 -11.07 8.19
C LEU A 24 1.90 -10.09 7.11
N HIS A 25 2.10 -8.79 7.32
CA HIS A 25 1.71 -7.74 6.35
C HIS A 25 2.49 -7.82 5.03
N SER A 26 3.75 -8.26 5.06
CA SER A 26 4.53 -8.49 3.82
C SER A 26 3.92 -9.57 2.95
N ASN A 27 3.37 -10.64 3.54
CA ASN A 27 2.66 -11.67 2.77
C ASN A 27 1.29 -11.20 2.27
N VAL A 28 0.57 -10.39 3.07
CA VAL A 28 -0.68 -9.75 2.64
C VAL A 28 -0.44 -8.84 1.44
N ASP A 29 0.61 -8.02 1.48
CA ASP A 29 0.98 -7.14 0.37
C ASP A 29 1.32 -7.94 -0.90
N ARG A 30 2.10 -9.03 -0.76
CA ARG A 30 2.38 -9.94 -1.88
C ARG A 30 1.11 -10.52 -2.52
N LEU A 31 0.14 -10.94 -1.71
CA LEU A 31 -1.14 -11.47 -2.21
C LEU A 31 -1.96 -10.37 -2.90
N PHE A 32 -1.96 -9.16 -2.34
CA PHE A 32 -2.63 -8.02 -2.94
C PHE A 32 -2.00 -7.64 -4.29
N ALA A 33 -0.67 -7.59 -4.36
CA ALA A 33 0.07 -7.35 -5.59
C ALA A 33 -0.27 -8.39 -6.66
N ARG A 34 -0.35 -9.69 -6.30
CA ARG A 34 -0.78 -10.73 -7.23
C ARG A 34 -2.19 -10.47 -7.76
N TRP A 35 -3.13 -10.13 -6.89
CA TRP A 35 -4.50 -9.78 -7.27
C TRP A 35 -4.55 -8.53 -8.18
N GLN A 36 -3.74 -7.51 -7.92
CA GLN A 36 -3.66 -6.30 -8.75
C GLN A 36 -3.16 -6.63 -10.17
N THR A 37 -2.21 -7.56 -10.28
CA THR A 37 -1.57 -7.94 -11.56
C THR A 37 -2.24 -9.10 -12.31
N GLU A 38 -3.40 -9.58 -11.84
CA GLU A 38 -4.13 -10.68 -12.47
C GLU A 38 -4.35 -10.40 -13.98
N PRO A 39 -4.00 -11.33 -14.88
CA PRO A 39 -4.17 -11.15 -16.32
C PRO A 39 -5.60 -10.73 -16.71
N GLY A 40 -5.70 -9.75 -17.62
CA GLY A 40 -6.98 -9.21 -18.05
C GLY A 40 -7.65 -8.24 -17.06
N LYS A 41 -6.99 -7.86 -15.96
CA LYS A 41 -7.48 -6.90 -14.96
C LYS A 41 -6.66 -5.61 -14.90
N GLY A 42 -6.11 -5.15 -16.03
CA GLY A 42 -5.26 -3.96 -16.11
C GLY A 42 -5.88 -2.66 -15.55
N TRP A 43 -7.21 -2.56 -15.53
CA TRP A 43 -7.94 -1.47 -14.88
C TRP A 43 -7.67 -1.33 -13.37
N ARG A 44 -7.15 -2.38 -12.71
CA ARG A 44 -6.70 -2.33 -11.30
C ARG A 44 -5.42 -1.54 -11.11
N LEU A 45 -4.65 -1.34 -12.18
CA LEU A 45 -3.42 -0.58 -12.19
C LEU A 45 -3.61 0.86 -12.69
N ASP A 46 -4.83 1.20 -13.14
CA ASP A 46 -5.17 2.55 -13.61
C ASP A 46 -5.78 3.38 -12.46
N PRO A 47 -5.11 4.46 -12.00
CA PRO A 47 -5.65 5.42 -11.04
C PRO A 47 -7.04 5.98 -11.35
N ALA A 48 -7.44 6.03 -12.62
CA ALA A 48 -8.75 6.51 -13.04
C ALA A 48 -9.86 5.48 -12.79
N GLN A 49 -9.52 4.18 -12.80
CA GLN A 49 -10.49 3.09 -12.84
C GLN A 49 -10.49 2.18 -11.61
N VAL A 50 -9.39 2.15 -10.84
CA VAL A 50 -9.17 1.21 -9.72
C VAL A 50 -10.30 1.21 -8.68
N TYR A 51 -10.97 2.35 -8.45
CA TYR A 51 -12.05 2.48 -7.46
C TYR A 51 -13.46 2.53 -8.06
N GLY A 52 -13.63 2.49 -9.39
CA GLY A 52 -14.96 2.46 -10.03
C GLY A 52 -15.89 3.59 -9.54
N SER A 53 -17.06 3.23 -9.00
CA SER A 53 -18.04 4.18 -8.46
C SER A 53 -17.55 4.96 -7.25
N GLU A 54 -16.61 4.40 -6.48
CA GLU A 54 -16.06 4.98 -5.26
C GLU A 54 -14.98 6.02 -5.53
N THR A 55 -14.70 6.32 -6.81
CA THR A 55 -13.65 7.26 -7.25
C THR A 55 -13.73 8.65 -6.61
N ASN A 56 -14.95 9.08 -6.25
CA ASN A 56 -15.23 10.37 -5.61
C ASN A 56 -15.36 10.29 -4.09
N SER A 57 -15.13 9.13 -3.48
CA SER A 57 -15.17 8.97 -2.02
C SER A 57 -14.12 9.86 -1.35
N THR A 58 -14.52 10.58 -0.31
CA THR A 58 -13.63 11.45 0.45
C THR A 58 -12.51 10.65 1.12
N ALA A 59 -12.76 9.40 1.52
CA ALA A 59 -11.76 8.52 2.13
C ALA A 59 -10.67 8.09 1.14
N ILE A 60 -11.02 7.89 -0.14
CA ILE A 60 -10.06 7.52 -1.19
C ILE A 60 -9.21 8.71 -1.64
N ASN A 61 -9.84 9.89 -1.69
CA ASN A 61 -9.18 11.12 -2.10
C ASN A 61 -8.42 11.80 -0.94
N ALA A 62 -8.64 11.37 0.29
CA ALA A 62 -7.87 11.80 1.45
C ALA A 62 -6.41 11.35 1.32
N ASN A 63 -5.50 12.20 1.80
CA ASN A 63 -4.09 11.87 1.87
C ASN A 63 -3.83 10.78 2.92
N LEU A 64 -2.91 9.87 2.60
CA LEU A 64 -2.51 8.76 3.47
C LEU A 64 -1.70 9.29 4.66
N GLN A 65 -2.36 9.42 5.81
CA GLN A 65 -1.73 9.81 7.06
C GLN A 65 -1.11 8.61 7.78
N PRO A 66 -0.02 8.83 8.55
CA PRO A 66 0.65 10.11 8.81
C PRO A 66 1.75 10.45 7.77
N TRP A 67 1.94 9.61 6.75
CA TRP A 67 3.01 9.74 5.75
C TRP A 67 2.84 10.91 4.78
N ALA A 68 1.67 11.55 4.74
CA ALA A 68 1.46 12.80 4.02
C ALA A 68 1.83 14.05 4.83
N GLY A 69 2.21 13.90 6.11
CA GLY A 69 2.83 14.95 6.91
C GLY A 69 1.89 16.04 7.41
N THR A 70 0.57 15.81 7.43
CA THR A 70 -0.42 16.82 7.85
C THR A 70 -1.71 16.19 8.39
N PRO A 71 -2.40 16.72 9.41
CA PRO A 71 -1.97 17.77 10.33
C PRO A 71 -0.96 17.21 11.37
N PRO A 72 -0.34 18.08 12.20
CA PRO A 72 0.62 17.66 13.21
C PRO A 72 0.08 16.55 14.14
N PRO A 73 0.91 15.60 14.60
CA PRO A 73 2.36 15.54 14.46
C PRO A 73 2.82 14.98 13.09
N ILE A 74 3.76 15.68 12.46
CA ILE A 74 4.35 15.29 11.18
C ILE A 74 5.27 14.09 11.40
N THR A 75 4.98 12.96 10.75
CA THR A 75 5.93 11.84 10.70
C THR A 75 7.05 12.20 9.73
N ARG A 76 8.16 12.67 10.27
CA ARG A 76 9.39 12.96 9.51
C ARG A 76 9.99 11.67 8.95
N PRO A 77 10.56 11.70 7.72
CA PRO A 77 11.39 10.59 7.23
C PRO A 77 12.51 10.28 8.23
N TRP A 78 12.80 8.99 8.42
CA TRP A 78 13.86 8.52 9.33
C TRP A 78 15.26 8.61 8.69
N ALA A 79 15.34 9.04 7.43
CA ALA A 79 16.57 9.18 6.66
C ALA A 79 16.68 10.61 6.09
N HIS A 80 17.91 11.14 6.03
CA HIS A 80 18.20 12.42 5.37
C HIS A 80 18.16 12.26 3.84
N PRO A 81 17.76 13.31 3.10
CA PRO A 81 17.30 14.61 3.60
C PRO A 81 15.83 14.57 4.08
N GLU A 82 15.54 15.27 5.18
CA GLU A 82 14.29 15.12 5.96
C GLU A 82 13.05 15.79 5.30
N ASN A 83 13.20 16.38 4.12
CA ASN A 83 12.17 17.19 3.43
C ASN A 83 11.66 16.56 2.13
N GLU A 84 11.93 15.28 1.88
CA GLU A 84 11.44 14.56 0.68
C GLU A 84 10.05 13.94 0.85
N GLN A 85 9.30 14.36 1.88
CA GLN A 85 7.95 13.85 2.11
C GLN A 85 7.00 14.29 0.98
N ARG A 86 6.36 13.32 0.34
CA ARG A 86 5.36 13.57 -0.71
C ARG A 86 4.00 13.05 -0.26
N ALA A 87 3.01 13.95 -0.18
CA ALA A 87 1.63 13.57 0.07
C ALA A 87 1.09 12.70 -1.09
N LYS A 88 0.47 11.58 -0.73
CA LYS A 88 -0.16 10.64 -1.66
C LYS A 88 -1.53 10.30 -1.13
N ASN A 89 -2.49 10.14 -2.03
CA ASN A 89 -3.77 9.52 -1.73
C ASN A 89 -3.78 8.09 -2.30
N SER A 90 -4.87 7.37 -2.08
CA SER A 90 -4.99 5.96 -2.49
C SER A 90 -4.98 5.76 -4.01
N ARG A 91 -5.13 6.84 -4.79
CA ARG A 91 -5.11 6.83 -6.26
C ARG A 91 -3.76 7.13 -6.86
N ASP A 92 -2.76 7.51 -6.06
CA ASP A 92 -1.44 7.82 -6.60
C ASP A 92 -0.88 6.62 -7.36
N ALA A 93 -0.32 6.85 -8.56
CA ALA A 93 0.19 5.77 -9.40
C ALA A 93 1.22 4.88 -8.69
N THR A 94 1.98 5.45 -7.75
CA THR A 94 2.96 4.70 -6.95
C THR A 94 2.34 3.87 -5.83
N VAL A 95 1.09 4.12 -5.46
CA VAL A 95 0.30 3.32 -4.51
C VAL A 95 -0.45 2.21 -5.24
N VAL A 96 -1.00 2.54 -6.41
CA VAL A 96 -1.80 1.61 -7.23
C VAL A 96 -0.91 0.59 -7.95
N THR A 97 0.34 0.94 -8.27
CA THR A 97 1.29 0.04 -8.93
C THR A 97 2.06 -0.78 -7.90
N PRO A 98 1.87 -2.12 -7.84
CA PRO A 98 2.58 -2.94 -6.88
C PRO A 98 4.07 -3.04 -7.17
N HIS A 99 4.84 -3.34 -6.12
CA HIS A 99 6.23 -3.73 -6.25
C HIS A 99 6.34 -5.14 -6.85
N LEU A 100 7.47 -5.43 -7.49
CA LEU A 100 7.74 -6.75 -8.08
C LEU A 100 8.18 -7.72 -6.98
N TYR A 101 7.28 -8.61 -6.61
CA TYR A 101 7.54 -9.79 -5.79
C TYR A 101 7.94 -10.98 -6.67
N GLU A 102 8.69 -11.92 -6.11
CA GLU A 102 8.95 -13.20 -6.77
C GLU A 102 7.61 -13.91 -7.06
N GLY A 103 7.27 -14.04 -8.35
CA GLY A 103 6.01 -14.64 -8.80
C GLY A 103 4.89 -13.68 -9.23
N ASN A 104 5.06 -12.35 -9.12
CA ASN A 104 4.14 -11.36 -9.72
C ASN A 104 4.77 -10.63 -10.91
N ARG A 105 5.73 -11.27 -11.61
CA ARG A 105 6.32 -10.79 -12.88
C ARG A 105 5.25 -10.78 -13.97
N CYS A 106 4.25 -9.92 -13.83
CA CYS A 106 3.32 -9.55 -14.86
C CYS A 106 4.05 -8.56 -15.75
N GLY A 107 4.12 -8.89 -17.04
CA GLY A 107 4.95 -8.20 -18.02
C GLY A 107 4.79 -6.69 -17.91
N VAL A 108 5.92 -6.00 -17.78
CA VAL A 108 6.00 -4.56 -18.01
C VAL A 108 5.30 -4.28 -19.35
N PRO A 109 4.24 -3.46 -19.38
CA PRO A 109 3.66 -3.02 -20.64
C PRO A 109 4.76 -2.34 -21.47
N PRO A 110 4.88 -2.61 -22.78
CA PRO A 110 5.88 -1.94 -23.61
C PRO A 110 5.67 -0.42 -23.51
N GLY A 111 6.57 0.25 -22.78
CA GLY A 111 6.50 1.71 -22.55
C GLY A 111 6.85 2.18 -21.13
N PHE A 112 6.76 1.32 -20.10
CA PHE A 112 7.16 1.68 -18.73
C PHE A 112 8.54 1.11 -18.38
N SER A 113 9.61 1.72 -18.92
CA SER A 113 10.96 1.51 -18.40
C SER A 113 11.17 2.47 -17.23
N ARG A 114 11.30 1.94 -16.01
CA ARG A 114 11.72 2.75 -14.86
C ARG A 114 13.24 2.82 -14.89
N VAL A 115 13.77 4.00 -15.22
CA VAL A 115 15.19 4.34 -15.11
C VAL A 115 15.66 3.98 -13.70
N GLY A 116 16.80 3.27 -13.64
CA GLY A 116 17.40 2.75 -12.41
C GLY A 116 18.01 3.81 -11.52
#